data_AF-A0A447TY41-F1
#
_entry.id   AF-A0A447TY41-F1
#
_cell.length_a   1.000
_cell.length_b   1.000
_cell.length_c   1.000
_cell.angle_alpha   90.00
_cell.angle_beta   90.00
_cell.angle_gamma   90.00
#
_symmetry.space_group_name_H-M   'P 1'
#
loop_
_entity.id
_entity.type
_entity.pdbx_description
1 polymer ?
#
loop_
_entity_poly.entity_id
_entity_poly.type
_entity_poly.pdbx_seq_one_letter_code
_entity_poly.pdbx_strand_id
1 'polypeptide(L)'
;MTNEGTLVFGDSEETGAIFTLNGDLINMGTMTSGSSASTPGNTLYVDGDYTGNGGSLYLNTVLGDDDSATDKLVITGDASGTTDLYINGIGDGAQTTNGIEVVDVWRRIDQRCV
;
A
#
# COMPACT_ATOMS: atom_id res chain seq x y z
N MET A 1 3.13 -9.52 13.02
CA MET A 1 3.04 -10.63 12.05
C MET A 1 4.28 -10.61 11.15
N THR A 2 4.70 -11.74 10.61
CA THR A 2 5.80 -11.80 9.63
C THR A 2 5.28 -12.42 8.34
N ASN A 3 5.36 -11.68 7.23
CA ASN A 3 5.10 -12.20 5.90
C ASN A 3 6.41 -12.71 5.30
N GLU A 4 6.56 -14.03 5.16
CA GLU A 4 7.66 -14.67 4.41
C GLU A 4 7.17 -15.30 3.09
N GLY A 5 5.88 -15.18 2.79
CA GLY A 5 5.22 -15.76 1.62
C GLY A 5 4.54 -14.69 0.78
N THR A 6 3.36 -15.01 0.25
CA THR A 6 2.52 -14.04 -0.47
C THR A 6 1.33 -13.63 0.38
N LEU A 7 1.20 -12.33 0.63
CA LEU A 7 0.00 -11.71 1.16
C LEU A 7 -0.74 -11.04 0.01
N VAL A 8 -1.97 -11.49 -0.26
CA VAL A 8 -2.85 -10.86 -1.24
C VAL A 8 -3.86 -10.01 -0.48
N PHE A 9 -4.04 -8.75 -0.88
CA PHE A 9 -5.06 -7.87 -0.32
C PHE A 9 -6.00 -7.34 -1.41
N GLY A 10 -7.26 -7.10 -1.05
CA GLY A 10 -8.29 -6.73 -2.01
C GLY A 10 -9.00 -7.94 -2.63
N ASP A 11 -10.11 -7.67 -3.32
CA ASP A 11 -10.90 -8.64 -4.06
C ASP A 11 -10.59 -8.50 -5.57
N SER A 12 -10.64 -9.59 -6.31
CA SER A 12 -10.43 -9.61 -7.76
C SER A 12 -11.56 -8.96 -8.56
N GLU A 13 -12.75 -8.84 -7.96
CA GLU A 13 -13.98 -8.35 -8.62
C GLU A 13 -14.45 -6.98 -8.12
N GLU A 14 -14.00 -6.53 -6.96
CA GLU A 14 -14.45 -5.29 -6.31
C GLU A 14 -13.32 -4.26 -6.14
N THR A 15 -13.66 -2.99 -6.33
CA THR A 15 -12.74 -1.86 -6.13
C THR A 15 -12.95 -1.25 -4.75
N GLY A 16 -11.89 -0.69 -4.16
CA GLY A 16 -12.00 0.00 -2.87
C GLY A 16 -12.03 -0.95 -1.67
N ALA A 17 -11.67 -2.22 -1.84
CA ALA A 17 -11.60 -3.16 -0.74
C ALA A 17 -10.49 -2.74 0.24
N ILE A 18 -10.81 -2.77 1.54
CA ILE A 18 -9.86 -2.49 2.61
C ILE A 18 -9.58 -3.80 3.35
N PHE A 19 -8.32 -4.21 3.37
CA PHE A 19 -7.86 -5.32 4.20
C PHE A 19 -7.05 -4.77 5.37
N THR A 20 -7.59 -4.94 6.58
CA THR A 20 -6.96 -4.44 7.80
C THR A 20 -6.18 -5.53 8.52
N LEU A 21 -4.91 -5.25 8.78
CA LEU A 21 -4.04 -6.01 9.67
C LEU A 21 -3.96 -5.27 11.01
N ASN A 22 -4.48 -5.90 12.06
CA ASN A 22 -4.40 -5.34 13.41
C ASN A 22 -3.03 -5.71 14.03
N GLY A 23 -2.21 -4.69 14.29
CA GLY A 23 -0.86 -4.81 14.84
C GLY A 23 0.26 -4.81 13.78
N ASP A 24 1.49 -4.97 14.27
CA ASP A 24 2.69 -4.74 13.47
C ASP A 24 2.87 -5.78 12.34
N LEU A 25 3.49 -5.34 11.24
CA LEU A 25 3.82 -6.18 10.08
C LEU A 25 5.32 -6.10 9.76
N ILE A 26 5.96 -7.27 9.67
CA ILE A 26 7.30 -7.43 9.09
C ILE A 26 7.14 -8.07 7.70
N ASN A 27 7.58 -7.39 6.64
CA ASN A 27 7.50 -7.90 5.28
C ASN A 27 8.85 -8.40 4.76
N MET A 28 8.97 -9.73 4.62
CA MET A 28 10.11 -10.45 4.03
C MET A 28 9.72 -11.16 2.72
N GLY A 29 8.43 -11.18 2.39
CA GLY A 29 7.85 -11.84 1.23
C GLY A 29 7.24 -10.84 0.24
N THR A 30 6.20 -11.26 -0.47
CA THR A 30 5.45 -10.43 -1.42
C THR A 30 4.13 -9.98 -0.81
N MET A 31 3.81 -8.70 -0.94
CA MET A 31 2.47 -8.15 -0.77
C MET A 31 1.96 -7.75 -2.14
N THR A 32 0.76 -8.16 -2.52
CA THR A 32 0.19 -7.83 -3.84
C THR A 32 -1.29 -7.50 -3.72
N SER A 33 -1.72 -6.46 -4.43
CA SER A 33 -3.14 -6.21 -4.63
C SER A 33 -3.74 -7.33 -5.49
N GLY A 34 -4.91 -7.82 -5.08
CA GLY A 34 -5.66 -8.90 -5.71
C GLY A 34 -6.60 -8.45 -6.83
N SER A 35 -6.70 -7.14 -7.09
CA SER A 35 -7.53 -6.63 -8.19
C SER A 35 -7.00 -7.14 -9.52
N SER A 36 -7.90 -7.63 -10.38
CA SER A 36 -7.60 -7.69 -11.80
C SER A 36 -7.24 -6.27 -12.26
N ALA A 37 -6.23 -6.14 -13.13
CA ALA A 37 -5.58 -4.88 -13.45
C ALA A 37 -6.56 -3.72 -13.78
N SER A 38 -7.76 -4.02 -14.30
CA SER A 38 -8.71 -3.04 -14.84
C SER A 38 -9.18 -1.91 -13.92
N THR A 39 -9.11 -2.02 -12.59
CA THR A 39 -9.58 -0.94 -11.69
C THR A 39 -8.87 -0.93 -10.34
N PRO A 40 -7.80 -0.14 -10.18
CA PRO A 40 -7.15 0.09 -8.88
C PRO A 40 -8.06 0.73 -7.83
N GLY A 41 -7.68 0.60 -6.56
CA GLY A 41 -8.32 1.28 -5.43
C GLY A 41 -8.29 0.51 -4.11
N ASN A 42 -7.67 -0.66 -4.07
CA ASN A 42 -7.62 -1.49 -2.88
C ASN A 42 -6.59 -0.97 -1.87
N THR A 43 -6.90 -1.10 -0.58
CA THR A 43 -6.03 -0.63 0.49
C THR A 43 -5.62 -1.78 1.41
N LEU A 44 -4.31 -1.96 1.57
CA LEU A 44 -3.74 -2.68 2.70
C LEU A 44 -3.57 -1.69 3.87
N TYR A 45 -4.29 -1.91 4.95
CA TYR A 45 -4.26 -1.05 6.13
C TYR A 45 -3.57 -1.77 7.29
N VAL A 46 -2.37 -1.31 7.67
CA VAL A 46 -1.60 -1.82 8.81
C VAL A 46 -1.89 -0.94 10.01
N ASP A 47 -2.69 -1.44 10.94
CA ASP A 47 -2.97 -0.76 12.21
C ASP A 47 -1.87 -1.06 13.24
N GLY A 48 -0.67 -0.57 12.98
CA GLY A 48 0.55 -0.82 13.73
C GLY A 48 1.80 -0.37 12.98
N ASP A 49 2.96 -0.80 13.44
CA ASP A 49 4.24 -0.48 12.81
C ASP A 49 4.49 -1.39 11.59
N TYR A 50 5.13 -0.85 10.55
CA TYR A 50 5.56 -1.60 9.37
C TYR A 50 7.09 -1.67 9.30
N THR A 51 7.62 -2.89 9.15
CA THR A 51 9.05 -3.12 8.93
C THR A 51 9.27 -3.87 7.61
N GLY A 52 9.87 -3.20 6.63
CA GLY A 52 10.36 -3.85 5.44
C GLY A 52 11.69 -4.58 5.70
N ASN A 53 11.78 -5.85 5.32
CA ASN A 53 13.00 -6.65 5.45
C ASN A 53 13.31 -7.39 4.15
N GLY A 54 13.42 -6.63 3.05
CA GLY A 54 13.75 -7.15 1.71
C GLY A 54 12.58 -7.76 0.94
N GLY A 55 11.34 -7.57 1.43
CA GLY A 55 10.13 -7.96 0.71
C GLY A 55 9.72 -7.00 -0.40
N SER A 56 8.69 -7.37 -1.16
CA SER A 56 8.14 -6.56 -2.26
C SER A 56 6.68 -6.17 -2.02
N LEU A 57 6.26 -5.06 -2.62
CA LEU A 57 4.88 -4.58 -2.68
C LEU A 57 4.49 -4.32 -4.14
N TYR A 58 3.40 -4.93 -4.61
CA TYR A 58 2.84 -4.73 -5.95
C TYR A 58 1.49 -4.03 -5.85
N LEU A 59 1.39 -2.86 -6.50
CA LEU A 59 0.19 -2.03 -6.56
C LEU A 59 -0.24 -1.83 -8.01
N ASN A 60 -1.54 -1.78 -8.28
CA ASN A 60 -2.05 -1.30 -9.55
C ASN A 60 -2.32 0.21 -9.48
N THR A 61 -2.11 0.91 -10.58
CA THR A 61 -2.34 2.37 -10.67
C THR A 61 -2.80 2.74 -12.07
N VAL A 62 -3.83 3.58 -12.18
CA VAL A 62 -4.12 4.28 -13.43
C VAL A 62 -3.08 5.39 -13.58
N LEU A 63 -2.33 5.42 -14.67
CA LEU A 63 -1.33 6.45 -14.92
C LEU A 63 -2.02 7.69 -15.49
N GLY A 64 -2.25 8.69 -14.63
CA GLY A 64 -2.85 9.97 -14.95
C GLY A 64 -2.22 11.11 -14.13
N ASP A 65 -3.05 11.99 -13.59
CA ASP A 65 -2.64 13.11 -12.74
C ASP A 65 -2.63 12.72 -11.24
N ASP A 66 -2.52 13.70 -10.34
CA ASP A 66 -2.45 13.49 -8.89
C ASP A 66 -3.68 12.73 -8.32
N ASP A 67 -4.84 12.79 -8.99
CA ASP A 67 -6.10 12.16 -8.56
C ASP A 67 -6.29 10.74 -9.11
N SER A 68 -5.24 10.18 -9.72
CA SER A 68 -5.25 8.84 -10.30
C SER A 68 -5.67 7.76 -9.30
N ALA A 69 -6.60 6.90 -9.71
CA ALA A 69 -6.97 5.72 -8.94
C ALA A 69 -5.75 4.80 -8.77
N THR A 70 -5.46 4.43 -7.52
CA THR A 70 -4.33 3.57 -7.17
C THR A 70 -4.65 2.70 -5.97
N ASP A 71 -4.07 1.50 -5.96
CA ASP A 71 -3.97 0.71 -4.73
C ASP A 71 -3.04 1.41 -3.74
N LYS A 72 -3.24 1.20 -2.44
CA LYS A 72 -2.50 1.87 -1.37
C LYS A 72 -2.06 0.93 -0.26
N LEU A 73 -0.91 1.27 0.33
CA LEU A 73 -0.52 0.80 1.67
C LEU A 73 -0.68 1.96 2.66
N VAL A 74 -1.48 1.78 3.70
CA VAL A 74 -1.66 2.74 4.79
C VAL A 74 -1.12 2.13 6.07
N ILE A 75 -0.30 2.87 6.80
CA ILE A 75 0.35 2.42 8.05
C ILE A 75 0.02 3.45 9.14
N THR A 76 -0.55 3.00 10.26
CA THR A 76 -0.93 3.91 11.38
C THR A 76 0.18 4.17 12.38
N GLY A 77 1.25 3.36 12.33
CA GLY A 77 2.44 3.47 13.16
C GLY A 77 3.68 3.94 12.39
N ASP A 78 4.84 3.56 12.90
CA ASP A 78 6.12 3.87 12.25
C ASP A 78 6.42 2.90 11.11
N ALA A 79 6.99 3.42 10.03
CA ALA A 79 7.53 2.64 8.92
C ALA A 79 9.07 2.62 8.96
N SER A 80 9.67 1.44 8.86
CA SER A 80 11.13 1.26 8.87
C SER A 80 11.60 0.17 7.91
N GLY A 81 12.92 0.12 7.66
CA GLY A 81 13.53 -0.91 6.81
C GLY A 81 13.37 -0.66 5.31
N THR A 82 13.36 -1.73 4.50
CA THR A 82 13.34 -1.67 3.03
C THR A 82 12.27 -2.57 2.41
N THR A 83 11.60 -2.08 1.39
CA THR A 83 10.63 -2.83 0.57
C THR A 83 10.73 -2.35 -0.87
N ASP A 84 10.79 -3.30 -1.80
CA ASP A 84 10.78 -2.98 -3.22
C ASP A 84 9.34 -2.73 -3.67
N LEU A 85 9.07 -1.54 -4.23
CA LEU A 85 7.75 -1.15 -4.71
C LEU A 85 7.66 -1.30 -6.24
N TYR A 86 6.67 -2.07 -6.68
CA TYR A 86 6.35 -2.28 -8.08
C TYR A 86 4.96 -1.71 -8.39
N ILE A 87 4.90 -0.87 -9.41
CA ILE A 87 3.64 -0.30 -9.91
C ILE A 87 3.27 -0.99 -11.23
N ASN A 88 2.13 -1.66 -11.24
CA ASN A 88 1.49 -2.11 -12.46
C ASN A 88 0.61 -0.97 -12.99
N GLY A 89 1.20 -0.15 -13.86
CA GLY A 89 0.56 1.04 -14.41
C GLY A 89 -0.29 0.75 -15.64
N ILE A 90 -1.44 1.43 -15.75
CA ILE A 90 -2.35 1.33 -16.90
C ILE A 90 -2.74 2.73 -17.34
N GLY A 91 -2.68 3.02 -18.64
CA GLY A 91 -2.99 4.33 -19.20
C GLY A 91 -1.76 5.02 -19.77
N ASP A 92 -1.99 6.22 -20.31
CA ASP A 92 -1.01 6.94 -21.12
C ASP A 92 -0.15 7.93 -20.31
N GLY A 93 -0.47 8.11 -19.02
CA GLY A 93 0.17 9.08 -18.14
C GLY A 93 -0.38 10.49 -18.29
N ALA A 94 -0.20 11.30 -17.25
CA ALA A 94 -0.38 12.75 -17.31
C ALA A 94 0.67 13.44 -16.42
N GLN A 95 0.76 14.77 -16.51
CA GLN A 95 1.63 15.53 -15.64
C GLN A 95 1.04 15.56 -14.22
N THR A 96 1.86 15.20 -13.24
CA THR A 96 1.56 15.35 -11.82
C THR A 96 2.11 16.68 -11.28
N THR A 97 1.45 17.22 -10.26
CA THR A 97 1.97 18.37 -9.50
C THR A 97 2.65 17.89 -8.22
N ASN A 98 1.95 17.05 -7.45
CA ASN A 98 2.44 16.50 -6.18
C ASN A 98 2.84 15.02 -6.31
N GLY A 99 2.34 14.34 -7.34
CA GLY A 99 2.51 12.90 -7.54
C GLY A 99 1.27 12.11 -7.14
N ILE A 100 1.25 10.83 -7.51
CA ILE A 100 0.20 9.87 -7.13
C ILE A 100 0.62 9.23 -5.81
N GLU A 101 -0.18 9.40 -4.77
CA GLU A 101 0.10 8.82 -3.45
C GLU A 101 -0.25 7.34 -3.39
N VAL A 102 0.75 6.50 -3.14
CA VAL A 102 0.62 5.02 -3.10
C VAL A 102 0.93 4.42 -1.72
N VAL A 103 1.58 5.18 -0.85
CA VAL A 103 1.89 4.79 0.53
C VAL A 103 1.62 5.98 1.45
N ASP A 104 0.86 5.77 2.52
CA ASP A 104 0.61 6.74 3.58
C ASP A 104 1.07 6.17 4.93
N VAL A 105 1.80 6.98 5.70
CA VAL A 105 2.37 6.60 7.00
C VAL A 105 2.01 7.65 8.03
N TRP A 106 1.12 7.30 8.94
CA TRP A 106 0.76 8.14 10.07
C TRP A 106 1.80 7.93 11.15
N ARG A 107 2.77 8.84 11.25
CA ARG A 107 3.71 8.79 12.36
C ARG A 107 2.92 8.93 13.66
N ARG A 108 3.09 7.99 14.58
CA ARG A 108 2.52 8.10 15.92
C ARG A 108 3.24 9.20 16.69
N ILE A 109 2.78 10.44 16.55
CA ILE A 109 3.10 11.49 17.51
C ILE A 109 2.44 11.10 18.82
N ASP A 110 3.24 10.73 19.82
CA ASP A 110 2.76 10.40 21.18
C ASP A 110 1.80 11.51 21.63
N GLN A 111 0.51 11.18 21.74
CA GLN A 111 -0.54 12.12 22.16
C GLN A 111 -0.46 12.39 23.67
N ARG A 112 0.72 12.77 24.17
CA ARG A 112 0.78 13.60 25.37
C ARG A 112 0.57 15.05 24.97
N CYS A 113 -0.67 15.38 24.60
CA CYS A 113 -1.16 16.70 24.94
C CYS A 113 -1.24 16.75 26.48
N VAL A 114 -0.31 17.49 27.09
CA VAL A 114 -0.46 18.00 28.47
C VAL A 114 -1.51 19.10 28.51
#